data_AF-A0A940V3I2-F1
#
_entry.id   AF-A0A940V3I2-F1
#
_cell.length_a   1.000
_cell.length_b   1.000
_cell.length_c   1.000
_cell.angle_alpha   90.00
_cell.angle_beta   90.00
_cell.angle_gamma   90.00
#
_symmetry.space_group_name_H-M   'P 1'
#
loop_
_entity.id
_entity.type
_entity.pdbx_description
1 polymer ?
#
loop_
_entity_poly.entity_id
_entity_poly.type
_entity_poly.pdbx_seq_one_letter_code
_entity_poly.pdbx_strand_id
1 'polypeptide(L)' 'AEKAAERDEEVDQLYETVLNDIISVITEKKEATRQGTKLMFLGRYLERIADHSTNICERTIYMITGELKEIN' A
#
# COMPACT_ATOMS: atom_id res chain seq x y z
N ALA A 1 -0.49 -7.13 -15.12
CA ALA A 1 0.17 -7.47 -13.85
C ALA A 1 1.37 -6.57 -13.61
N GLU A 2 2.27 -6.39 -14.57
CA GLU A 2 3.40 -5.43 -14.45
C GLU A 2 2.93 -4.00 -14.11
N LYS A 3 1.95 -3.44 -14.84
CA LYS A 3 1.33 -2.16 -14.47
C LYS A 3 0.63 -2.14 -13.09
N ALA A 4 0.24 -3.30 -12.56
CA ALA A 4 -0.37 -3.35 -11.23
C ALA A 4 0.73 -3.27 -10.17
N ALA A 5 1.83 -4.00 -10.35
CA ALA A 5 3.03 -3.92 -9.52
C ALA A 5 3.65 -2.52 -9.51
N GLU A 6 3.81 -1.88 -10.68
CA GLU A 6 4.30 -0.49 -10.76
C GLU A 6 3.45 0.47 -9.91
N ARG A 7 2.12 0.28 -9.91
CA ARG A 7 1.20 1.10 -9.12
C ARG A 7 1.19 0.72 -7.64
N ASP A 8 1.48 -0.53 -7.31
CA ASP A 8 1.64 -0.98 -5.94
C ASP A 8 2.88 -0.32 -5.31
N GLU A 9 3.98 -0.27 -6.05
CA GLU A 9 5.19 0.46 -5.65
C GLU A 9 4.92 1.96 -5.43
N GLU A 10 4.13 2.59 -6.31
CA GLU A 10 3.68 3.98 -6.10
C GLU A 10 2.86 4.14 -4.79
N VAL A 11 1.98 3.17 -4.49
CA VAL A 11 1.16 3.19 -3.27
C VAL A 11 2.02 3.01 -2.02
N ASP A 12 3.01 2.12 -2.05
CA ASP A 12 3.97 1.92 -0.96
C ASP A 12 4.76 3.19 -0.67
N GLN A 13 5.29 3.85 -1.71
CA GLN A 13 6.02 5.11 -1.57
C GLN A 13 5.14 6.23 -0.99
N LEU A 14 3.88 6.32 -1.42
CA LEU A 14 2.91 7.26 -0.88
C LEU A 14 2.57 6.94 0.58
N TYR A 15 2.43 5.67 0.94
CA TYR A 15 2.17 5.25 2.31
C TYR A 15 3.31 5.67 3.25
N GLU A 16 4.57 5.44 2.87
CA GLU A 16 5.73 5.87 3.64
C GLU A 16 5.81 7.40 3.79
N THR A 17 5.51 8.13 2.72
CA THR A 17 5.46 9.60 2.76
C THR A 17 4.40 10.09 3.75
N VAL A 18 3.17 9.59 3.62
CA VAL A 18 2.04 9.97 4.48
C VAL A 18 2.28 9.56 5.93
N LEU A 19 2.90 8.40 6.17
CA LEU A 19 3.26 7.95 7.51
C LEU A 19 4.21 8.93 8.20
N ASN A 20 5.27 9.35 7.50
CA ASN A 20 6.23 10.32 8.02
C ASN A 20 5.57 11.68 8.30
N ASP A 21 4.70 12.16 7.41
CA ASP A 21 3.94 13.40 7.61
C ASP A 21 3.04 13.32 8.85
N ILE A 22 2.35 12.20 9.04
CA ILE A 22 1.49 11.98 10.21
C ILE A 22 2.34 11.96 11.49
N ILE A 23 3.47 11.28 11.50
CA ILE A 23 4.38 11.24 12.66
C ILE A 23 4.87 12.64 13.01
N SER A 24 5.24 13.44 12.01
CA SER A 24 5.63 14.84 12.20
C SER A 24 4.51 15.64 12.88
N VAL A 25 3.28 15.55 12.36
CA VAL A 25 2.10 16.24 12.91
C VAL A 25 1.80 15.80 14.35
N ILE A 26 1.86 14.50 14.65
CA ILE A 26 1.62 13.99 16.01
C ILE A 26 2.70 14.49 16.99
N THR A 27 3.95 14.58 16.52
CA THR A 27 5.09 15.06 17.31
C THR A 27 4.92 16.54 17.67
N GLU A 28 4.43 17.37 16.75
CA GLU A 28 4.14 18.78 16.99
C GLU A 28 2.86 19.00 17.81
N LYS A 29 1.82 18.20 17.57
CA LYS A 29 0.47 18.36 18.15
C LYS A 29 -0.03 17.06 18.74
N LYS A 30 0.22 16.85 20.02
CA LYS A 30 -0.16 15.61 20.73
C LYS A 30 -1.67 15.32 20.68
N GLU A 31 -2.51 16.35 20.60
CA GLU A 31 -3.96 16.22 20.47
C GLU A 31 -4.37 15.54 19.15
N ALA A 32 -3.53 15.62 18.12
CA ALA A 32 -3.75 15.00 16.82
C ALA A 32 -3.51 13.47 16.83
N THR A 33 -2.93 12.89 17.90
CA THR A 33 -2.57 11.47 17.98
C THR A 33 -3.69 10.55 17.52
N ARG A 34 -4.92 10.75 18.04
CA ARG A 34 -6.06 9.88 17.70
C ARG A 34 -6.44 9.97 16.22
N GLN A 35 -6.35 11.14 15.62
CA GLN A 35 -6.65 11.33 14.20
C GLN A 35 -5.53 10.74 13.34
N GLY A 36 -4.27 11.01 13.70
CA GLY A 36 -3.11 10.50 13.01
C GLY A 36 -3.06 8.96 13.00
N THR A 37 -3.34 8.30 14.14
CA THR A 37 -3.43 6.83 14.17
C THR A 37 -4.50 6.28 13.21
N LYS A 38 -5.67 6.92 13.11
CA LYS A 38 -6.69 6.50 12.15
C LYS A 38 -6.23 6.65 10.70
N LEU A 39 -5.52 7.73 10.38
CA LEU A 39 -4.97 7.97 9.05
C LEU A 39 -3.85 6.98 8.71
N MET A 40 -3.01 6.60 9.68
CA MET A 40 -2.01 5.53 9.50
C MET A 40 -2.68 4.20 9.12
N PHE A 41 -3.73 3.81 9.84
CA PHE A 41 -4.48 2.59 9.50
C PHE A 41 -5.13 2.69 8.13
N LEU A 42 -5.73 3.83 7.78
CA LEU A 42 -6.30 4.05 6.45
C LEU A 42 -5.24 3.86 5.35
N GLY A 43 -4.07 4.49 5.49
CA GLY A 43 -2.96 4.32 4.55
C GLY A 43 -2.53 2.86 4.40
N ARG A 44 -2.40 2.15 5.54
CA ARG A 44 -2.07 0.73 5.55
C ARG A 44 -3.12 -0.13 4.84
N TYR A 45 -4.40 0.19 5.00
CA TYR A 45 -5.46 -0.53 4.29
C TYR A 45 -5.41 -0.29 2.78
N LEU A 46 -5.02 0.90 2.32
CA LEU A 46 -4.85 1.18 0.90
C LEU A 46 -3.67 0.39 0.32
N GLU A 47 -2.54 0.33 1.03
CA GLU A 47 -1.39 -0.53 0.65
C GLU A 47 -1.80 -2.00 0.54
N ARG A 48 -2.52 -2.55 1.52
CA ARG A 48 -3.03 -3.93 1.45
C ARG A 48 -3.97 -4.18 0.27
N ILE A 49 -4.79 -3.19 -0.12
CA ILE A 49 -5.69 -3.31 -1.28
C ILE A 49 -4.87 -3.34 -2.59
N ALA A 50 -3.80 -2.56 -2.67
CA ALA A 50 -2.93 -2.53 -3.83
C ALA A 50 -2.17 -3.87 -3.98
N ASP A 51 -1.57 -4.38 -2.90
CA ASP A 51 -0.94 -5.72 -2.85
C ASP A 51 -1.92 -6.82 -3.26
N HIS A 52 -3.15 -6.81 -2.72
CA HIS A 52 -4.17 -7.78 -3.11
C HIS A 52 -4.56 -7.67 -4.60
N SER A 53 -4.51 -6.48 -5.18
CA SER A 53 -4.74 -6.28 -6.61
C SER A 53 -3.61 -6.88 -7.45
N THR A 54 -2.35 -6.77 -7.02
CA THR A 54 -1.20 -7.41 -7.65
C THR A 54 -1.32 -8.94 -7.58
N ASN A 55 -1.61 -9.49 -6.40
CA ASN A 55 -1.85 -10.92 -6.19
C ASN A 55 -2.94 -11.50 -7.12
N ILE A 56 -4.05 -10.76 -7.33
CA ILE A 56 -5.11 -11.17 -8.27
C ILE A 56 -4.58 -11.20 -9.72
N CYS A 57 -3.76 -10.23 -10.10
CA CYS A 57 -3.16 -10.19 -11.43
C CYS A 57 -2.21 -11.37 -11.66
N GLU A 58 -1.37 -11.71 -10.68
CA GLU A 58 -0.45 -12.85 -10.74
C GLU A 58 -1.18 -14.17 -10.89
N ARG A 59 -2.23 -14.38 -10.07
CA ARG A 59 -3.09 -15.57 -10.18
C ARG A 59 -3.78 -15.67 -11.53
N THR A 60 -4.18 -14.54 -12.10
CA THR A 60 -4.77 -14.48 -13.45
C THR A 60 -3.78 -14.94 -14.51
N ILE A 61 -2.51 -14.52 -14.43
CA ILE A 61 -1.45 -15.00 -15.32
C ILE A 61 -1.26 -16.51 -15.15
N TYR A 62 -1.11 -16.98 -13.91
CA TYR A 62 -0.95 -18.41 -13.61
C TYR A 62 -2.08 -19.27 -14.18
N MET A 63 -3.33 -18.82 -14.08
CA MET A 63 -4.48 -19.54 -14.65
C MET A 63 -4.40 -19.70 -16.18
N ILE A 64 -3.71 -18.80 -16.88
CA ILE A 64 -3.59 -18.81 -18.35
C ILE A 64 -2.33 -19.57 -18.78
N THR A 65 -1.20 -19.34 -18.11
CA THR A 65 0.12 -19.83 -18.53
C THR A 65 0.53 -21.12 -17.82
N GLY A 66 -0.03 -21.42 -16.64
CA GLY A 66 0.44 -22.47 -15.74
C GLY A 66 1.73 -22.12 -14.98
N GLU A 67 2.27 -20.92 -15.17
CA GLU A 67 3.51 -20.46 -14.54
C GLU A 67 3.24 -19.35 -13.54
N LEU A 68 3.71 -19.54 -12.29
CA LEU A 68 3.58 -18.51 -11.26
C LEU A 68 4.74 -17.53 -11.44
N LYS A 69 4.40 -16.29 -11.77
CA LYS A 69 5.35 -15.17 -11.83
C LYS A 69 5.03 -14.27 -10.64
N GLU A 70 5.93 -14.20 -9.67
CA GLU A 70 5.91 -13.14 -8.64
C GLU A 70 6.41 -11.85 -9.29
N ILE A 71 5.66 -10.77 -9.09
CA ILE A 71 5.88 -9.48 -9.76
C ILE A 71 5.96 -8.34 -8.74
N ASN A 72 6.04 -8.67 -7.44
CA ASN A 72 6.28 -7.76 -6.32
C ASN A 72 7.61 -8.06 -5.63
#